data_AF-A0A6S7K247-F1
#
_entry.id   AF-A0A6S7K247-F1
#
_cell.length_a   1.000
_cell.length_b   1.000
_cell.length_c   1.000
_cell.angle_alpha   90.00
_cell.angle_beta   90.00
_cell.angle_gamma   90.00
#
_symmetry.space_group_name_H-M   'P 1'
#
loop_
_entity.id
_entity.type
_entity.pdbx_description
1 polymer ?
#
loop_
_entity_poly.entity_id
_entity_poly.type
_entity_poly.pdbx_seq_one_letter_code
_entity_poly.pdbx_strand_id
1 'polypeptide(L)'
;MFRETELLSSRMTRLQSKKYSVVRDLILASISCPELSKTSSVIETPDISEAAEILLTGRHRKKKNKKEKSSHDIELENLSSELVRHQVALLHELFIIAYQAVWFPSDDKTLNISWMVKIVESSTTVHRYLQAFVEQVMEIITRAENNFLTSDDTTLLYRLLSVLKTILQQSSKLRRHIHDFYTEEFRYYVKPQTISSSLSPDCPLTPSTLKLVDDVIGLVTDTPLKNRRPPR
;
A
#
# COMPACT_ATOMS: atom_id res chain seq x y z
N MET A 1 13.15 24.17 -34.23
CA MET A 1 14.06 23.81 -33.12
C MET A 1 13.33 24.20 -31.84
N PHE A 2 12.61 23.26 -31.21
CA PHE A 2 11.87 23.55 -29.98
C PHE A 2 12.87 23.68 -28.83
N ARG A 3 12.90 24.83 -28.16
CA ARG A 3 13.73 25.03 -26.97
C ARG A 3 13.04 24.32 -25.81
N GLU A 4 13.77 23.43 -25.12
CA GLU A 4 13.27 22.64 -23.99
C GLU A 4 12.57 23.50 -22.92
N THR A 5 12.98 24.77 -22.78
CA THR A 5 12.39 25.75 -21.86
C THR A 5 10.95 26.16 -22.19
N GLU A 6 10.54 26.18 -23.46
CA GLU A 6 9.17 26.51 -23.88
C GLU A 6 8.20 25.33 -23.70
N LEU A 7 8.72 24.10 -23.87
CA LEU A 7 7.99 22.86 -23.63
C LEU A 7 7.67 22.66 -22.14
N LEU A 8 8.54 23.09 -21.24
CA LEU A 8 8.33 22.99 -19.79
C LEU A 8 7.16 23.88 -19.31
N SER A 9 7.11 25.13 -19.76
CA SER A 9 6.04 26.07 -19.36
C SER A 9 4.67 25.59 -19.84
N SER A 10 4.57 25.18 -21.10
CA SER A 10 3.32 24.66 -21.68
C SER A 10 2.85 23.34 -21.04
N ARG A 11 3.77 22.46 -20.65
CA ARG A 11 3.46 21.24 -19.88
C ARG A 11 2.96 21.56 -18.47
N MET A 12 3.58 22.52 -17.79
CA MET A 12 3.15 22.95 -16.46
C MET A 12 1.75 23.57 -16.50
N THR A 13 1.46 24.42 -17.50
CA THR A 13 0.11 24.97 -17.69
C THR A 13 -0.93 23.87 -17.91
N ARG A 14 -0.59 22.79 -18.63
CA ARG A 14 -1.48 21.64 -18.80
C ARG A 14 -1.68 20.86 -17.50
N LEU A 15 -0.62 20.63 -16.72
CA LEU A 15 -0.74 19.98 -15.42
C LEU A 15 -1.57 20.80 -14.44
N GLN A 16 -1.41 22.12 -14.43
CA GLN A 16 -2.17 23.04 -13.58
C GLN A 16 -3.63 23.21 -14.03
N SER A 17 -3.92 22.88 -15.29
CA SER A 17 -5.28 23.02 -15.84
C SER A 17 -6.30 22.25 -14.99
N LYS A 18 -7.48 22.86 -14.81
CA LYS A 18 -8.58 22.31 -14.01
C LYS A 18 -8.16 21.86 -12.59
N LYS A 19 -7.22 22.58 -11.95
CA LYS A 19 -6.69 22.27 -10.61
C LYS A 19 -6.07 20.87 -10.54
N TYR A 20 -5.16 20.56 -11.46
CA TYR A 20 -4.45 19.28 -11.48
C TYR A 20 -5.37 18.07 -11.66
N SER A 21 -6.43 18.20 -12.46
CA SER A 21 -7.38 17.11 -12.70
C SER A 21 -6.69 15.87 -13.26
N VAL A 22 -5.71 16.03 -14.16
CA VAL A 22 -4.96 14.91 -14.74
C VAL A 22 -4.18 14.14 -13.66
N VAL A 23 -3.58 14.85 -12.70
CA VAL A 23 -2.86 14.20 -11.58
C VAL A 23 -3.84 13.48 -10.67
N ARG A 24 -5.00 14.09 -10.39
CA ARG A 24 -6.08 13.45 -9.64
C ARG A 24 -6.55 12.17 -10.32
N ASP A 25 -6.84 12.22 -11.61
CA ASP A 25 -7.33 11.09 -12.39
C ASP A 25 -6.29 9.96 -12.43
N LEU A 26 -5.01 10.32 -12.54
CA LEU A 26 -3.90 9.36 -12.46
C LEU A 26 -3.83 8.68 -11.09
N ILE A 27 -3.93 9.44 -9.99
CA ILE A 27 -3.95 8.88 -8.63
C ILE A 27 -5.13 7.93 -8.45
N LEU A 28 -6.32 8.34 -8.88
CA LEU A 28 -7.53 7.51 -8.79
C LEU A 28 -7.39 6.23 -9.62
N ALA A 29 -6.88 6.33 -10.84
CA ALA A 29 -6.60 5.16 -11.68
C ALA A 29 -5.55 4.23 -11.03
N SER A 30 -4.57 4.79 -10.32
CA SER A 30 -3.52 4.04 -9.63
C SER A 30 -4.02 3.24 -8.43
N ILE A 31 -5.15 3.61 -7.82
CA ILE A 31 -5.74 2.88 -6.69
C ILE A 31 -7.01 2.12 -7.07
N SER A 32 -7.30 2.05 -8.37
CA SER A 32 -8.37 1.21 -8.89
C SER A 32 -7.98 -0.25 -8.70
N CYS A 33 -8.75 -0.98 -7.90
CA CYS A 33 -8.59 -2.42 -7.76
C CYS A 33 -9.67 -3.11 -8.59
N PRO A 34 -9.33 -3.73 -9.75
CA PRO A 34 -10.32 -4.41 -10.59
C PRO A 34 -10.97 -5.56 -9.82
N GLU A 35 -12.27 -5.75 -10.02
CA GLU A 35 -13.00 -6.88 -9.45
C GLU A 35 -12.67 -8.14 -10.23
N LEU A 36 -11.87 -9.01 -9.62
CA LEU A 36 -11.52 -10.29 -10.19
C LEU A 36 -12.65 -11.27 -9.87
N SER A 37 -13.59 -11.41 -10.81
CA SER A 37 -14.56 -12.50 -10.78
C SER A 37 -13.79 -13.81 -10.90
N LYS A 38 -13.62 -14.51 -9.78
CA LYS A 38 -13.07 -15.87 -9.78
C LYS A 38 -13.95 -16.73 -10.70
N THR A 39 -13.37 -17.29 -11.75
CA THR A 39 -14.09 -18.02 -12.79
C THR A 39 -14.55 -19.41 -12.32
N SER A 40 -14.09 -19.83 -11.14
CA SER A 40 -14.61 -21.01 -10.45
C SER A 40 -15.83 -20.63 -9.62
N SER A 41 -16.97 -21.25 -9.94
CA SER A 41 -18.23 -21.22 -9.20
C SER A 41 -18.04 -21.48 -7.70
N VAL A 42 -17.83 -20.41 -6.93
CA VAL A 42 -17.92 -20.44 -5.47
C VAL A 42 -19.21 -19.74 -5.10
N ILE A 43 -20.19 -20.54 -4.70
CA ILE A 43 -21.30 -20.08 -3.86
C ILE A 43 -20.62 -19.47 -2.62
N GLU A 44 -20.72 -18.15 -2.46
CA GLU A 44 -20.33 -17.46 -1.24
C GLU A 44 -21.21 -18.01 -0.11
N THR A 45 -20.68 -18.94 0.69
CA THR A 45 -21.24 -19.20 2.01
C THR A 45 -20.79 -18.09 2.94
N PRO A 46 -21.67 -17.59 3.82
CA PRO A 46 -21.36 -16.47 4.69
C PRO A 46 -20.13 -16.75 5.55
N ASP A 47 -19.40 -15.67 5.84
CA ASP A 47 -18.12 -15.58 6.54
C ASP A 47 -18.25 -16.01 8.01
N ILE A 48 -18.43 -17.30 8.24
CA ILE A 48 -18.50 -17.91 9.56
C ILE A 48 -17.11 -18.46 9.86
N SER A 49 -16.50 -17.97 10.94
CA SER A 49 -15.23 -18.46 11.47
C SER A 49 -15.28 -20.00 11.64
N GLU A 50 -14.18 -20.69 11.33
CA GLU A 50 -14.04 -22.14 11.47
C GLU A 50 -14.44 -22.63 12.88
N ALA A 51 -14.16 -21.82 13.91
CA ALA A 51 -14.58 -22.09 15.28
C ALA A 51 -16.11 -21.99 15.47
N ALA A 52 -16.76 -21.03 14.82
CA ALA A 52 -18.21 -20.85 14.88
C ALA A 52 -18.97 -21.94 14.11
N GLU A 53 -18.44 -22.44 12.98
CA GLU A 53 -19.06 -23.54 12.24
C GLU A 53 -19.01 -24.86 13.03
N ILE A 54 -17.91 -25.12 13.75
CA ILE A 54 -17.78 -26.29 14.65
C ILE A 54 -18.81 -26.24 15.79
N LEU A 55 -18.98 -25.06 16.40
CA LEU A 55 -19.94 -24.87 17.49
C LEU A 55 -21.40 -25.00 17.01
N LEU A 56 -21.70 -24.53 15.79
CA LEU A 56 -23.06 -24.53 15.25
C LEU A 56 -23.48 -25.89 14.66
N THR A 57 -22.55 -26.64 14.07
CA THR A 57 -22.88 -27.85 13.29
C THR A 57 -22.37 -29.15 13.92
N GLY A 58 -21.48 -29.07 14.92
CA GLY A 58 -20.91 -30.23 15.60
C GLY A 58 -20.07 -31.15 14.70
N ARG A 59 -19.78 -30.75 13.46
CA ARG A 59 -19.03 -31.54 12.47
C ARG A 59 -17.74 -30.83 12.10
N HIS A 60 -16.62 -31.52 12.25
CA HIS A 60 -15.37 -31.11 11.62
C HIS A 60 -15.51 -31.26 10.10
N ARG A 61 -15.40 -30.16 9.36
CA ARG A 61 -15.25 -30.25 7.91
C ARG A 61 -13.92 -30.94 7.65
N LYS A 62 -13.96 -32.22 7.23
CA LYS A 62 -12.78 -32.89 6.66
C LYS A 62 -12.26 -31.96 5.58
N LYS A 63 -11.03 -31.45 5.79
CA LYS A 63 -10.28 -30.56 4.91
C LYS A 63 -10.62 -30.93 3.46
N LYS A 64 -11.56 -30.20 2.84
CA LYS A 64 -11.87 -30.37 1.43
C LYS A 64 -10.54 -30.11 0.75
N ASN A 65 -9.98 -31.13 0.10
CA ASN A 65 -8.74 -31.04 -0.66
C ASN A 65 -8.66 -29.65 -1.28
N LYS A 66 -7.58 -28.94 -0.96
CA LYS A 66 -7.18 -27.68 -1.58
C LYS A 66 -7.30 -27.93 -3.08
N LYS A 67 -8.45 -27.57 -3.67
CA LYS A 67 -8.73 -27.79 -5.10
C LYS A 67 -7.58 -27.07 -5.78
N GLU A 68 -6.80 -27.80 -6.58
CA GLU A 68 -5.72 -27.22 -7.38
C GLU A 68 -6.28 -25.95 -8.02
N LYS A 69 -5.69 -24.80 -7.68
CA LYS A 69 -6.03 -23.55 -8.32
C LYS A 69 -5.87 -23.79 -9.81
N SER A 70 -6.88 -23.45 -10.62
CA SER A 70 -6.72 -23.63 -12.06
C SER A 70 -5.53 -22.78 -12.52
N SER A 71 -4.86 -23.18 -13.62
CA SER A 71 -3.76 -22.39 -14.16
C SER A 71 -4.14 -20.92 -14.39
N HIS A 72 -5.41 -20.68 -14.75
CA HIS A 72 -5.97 -19.35 -14.92
C HIS A 72 -6.10 -18.57 -13.61
N ASP A 73 -6.50 -19.23 -12.51
CA ASP A 73 -6.59 -18.55 -11.20
C ASP A 73 -5.20 -18.12 -10.71
N ILE A 74 -4.17 -18.93 -10.96
CA ILE A 74 -2.78 -18.60 -10.61
C ILE A 74 -2.27 -17.42 -11.44
N GLU A 75 -2.51 -17.44 -12.75
CA GLU A 75 -2.15 -16.34 -13.65
C GLU A 75 -2.85 -15.04 -13.24
N LEU A 76 -4.13 -15.10 -12.87
CA LEU A 76 -4.92 -13.96 -12.43
C LEU A 76 -4.38 -13.36 -11.12
N GLU A 77 -4.01 -14.21 -10.15
CA GLU A 77 -3.37 -13.79 -8.91
C GLU A 77 -2.01 -13.13 -9.17
N ASN A 78 -1.21 -13.68 -10.07
CA ASN A 78 0.08 -13.10 -10.46
C ASN A 78 -0.09 -11.71 -11.10
N LEU A 79 -1.03 -11.56 -12.03
CA LEU A 79 -1.35 -10.28 -12.66
C LEU A 79 -1.88 -9.25 -11.66
N SER A 80 -2.69 -9.68 -10.69
CA SER A 80 -3.18 -8.82 -9.62
C SER A 80 -2.04 -8.32 -8.74
N SER A 81 -1.16 -9.23 -8.30
CA SER A 81 0.02 -8.89 -7.53
C SER A 81 0.91 -7.92 -8.31
N GLU A 82 1.19 -8.22 -9.58
CA GLU A 82 1.98 -7.35 -10.44
C GLU A 82 1.36 -5.95 -10.61
N LEU A 83 0.04 -5.86 -10.80
CA LEU A 83 -0.66 -4.59 -10.87
C LEU A 83 -0.44 -3.76 -9.60
N VAL A 84 -0.60 -4.35 -8.41
CA VAL A 84 -0.39 -3.63 -7.14
C VAL A 84 1.06 -3.13 -7.03
N ARG A 85 2.06 -3.91 -7.45
CA ARG A 85 3.47 -3.46 -7.44
C ARG A 85 3.67 -2.22 -8.30
N HIS A 86 3.07 -2.18 -9.50
CA HIS A 86 3.15 -1.03 -10.40
C HIS A 86 2.38 0.18 -9.86
N GLN A 87 1.22 -0.04 -9.26
CA GLN A 87 0.42 1.01 -8.61
C GLN A 87 1.19 1.68 -7.47
N VAL A 88 1.84 0.86 -6.62
CA VAL A 88 2.68 1.35 -5.51
C VAL A 88 3.89 2.10 -6.03
N ALA A 89 4.57 1.58 -7.06
CA ALA A 89 5.69 2.28 -7.68
C ALA A 89 5.27 3.66 -8.20
N LEU A 90 4.15 3.74 -8.92
CA LEU A 90 3.63 5.00 -9.43
C LEU A 90 3.28 6.00 -8.31
N LEU A 91 2.58 5.56 -7.26
CA LEU A 91 2.27 6.42 -6.11
C LEU A 91 3.52 6.88 -5.37
N HIS A 92 4.51 6.00 -5.22
CA HIS A 92 5.78 6.33 -4.60
C HIS A 92 6.50 7.44 -5.36
N GLU A 93 6.62 7.32 -6.68
CA GLU A 93 7.24 8.36 -7.52
C GLU A 93 6.46 9.67 -7.45
N LEU A 94 5.13 9.60 -7.49
CA LEU A 94 4.26 10.76 -7.34
C LEU A 94 4.46 11.48 -6.00
N PHE A 95 4.62 10.74 -4.90
CA PHE A 95 4.94 11.32 -3.60
C PHE A 95 6.34 11.92 -3.55
N ILE A 96 7.34 11.29 -4.16
CA ILE A 96 8.69 11.86 -4.27
C ILE A 96 8.66 13.19 -5.03
N ILE A 97 7.96 13.24 -6.16
CA ILE A 97 7.80 14.47 -6.95
C ILE A 97 7.17 15.57 -6.08
N ALA A 98 6.13 15.25 -5.31
CA ALA A 98 5.50 16.20 -4.40
C ALA A 98 6.42 16.64 -3.25
N TYR A 99 7.24 15.73 -2.70
CA TYR A 99 8.26 16.08 -1.69
C TYR A 99 9.30 17.05 -2.26
N GLN A 100 9.81 16.77 -3.47
CA GLN A 100 10.81 17.60 -4.12
C GLN A 100 10.22 18.94 -4.58
N ALA A 101 8.95 18.98 -4.98
CA ALA A 101 8.25 20.20 -5.37
C ALA A 101 8.24 21.25 -4.24
N VAL A 102 8.23 20.83 -2.97
CA VAL A 102 8.32 21.73 -1.80
C VAL A 102 9.63 22.51 -1.77
N TRP A 103 10.71 21.97 -2.34
CA TRP A 103 12.03 22.61 -2.34
C TRP A 103 12.16 23.71 -3.39
N PHE A 104 11.22 23.80 -4.33
CA PHE A 104 11.21 24.85 -5.33
C PHE A 104 10.27 25.97 -4.89
N PRO A 105 10.74 27.24 -4.84
CA PRO A 105 9.88 28.37 -4.55
C PRO A 105 8.85 28.54 -5.67
N SER A 106 7.61 28.13 -5.41
CA SER A 106 6.46 28.36 -6.29
C SER A 106 5.36 29.09 -5.53
N ASP A 107 4.73 30.05 -6.20
CA ASP A 107 3.60 30.82 -5.63
C ASP A 107 2.34 29.95 -5.43
N ASP A 108 2.30 28.77 -6.05
CA ASP A 108 1.15 27.86 -6.05
C ASP A 108 1.51 26.51 -5.42
N LYS A 109 1.31 26.37 -4.11
CA LYS A 109 1.57 25.15 -3.30
C LYS A 109 0.50 24.06 -3.46
N THR A 110 -0.09 23.97 -4.63
CA THR A 110 -1.30 23.16 -4.90
C THR A 110 -1.00 21.66 -5.02
N LEU A 111 0.15 21.27 -5.56
CA LEU A 111 0.58 19.88 -5.64
C LEU A 111 1.40 19.51 -4.40
N ASN A 112 0.71 19.16 -3.32
CA ASN A 112 1.33 18.70 -2.08
C ASN A 112 0.80 17.31 -1.67
N ILE A 113 1.57 16.63 -0.82
CA ILE A 113 1.32 15.25 -0.41
C ILE A 113 -0.02 15.11 0.31
N SER A 114 -0.38 16.06 1.18
CA SER A 114 -1.65 16.01 1.91
C SER A 114 -2.84 16.02 0.94
N TRP A 115 -2.77 16.83 -0.12
CA TRP A 115 -3.79 16.84 -1.17
C TRP A 115 -3.86 15.51 -1.92
N MET A 116 -2.72 14.92 -2.27
CA MET A 116 -2.67 13.61 -2.96
C MET A 116 -3.25 12.50 -2.09
N VAL A 117 -2.90 12.46 -0.80
CA VAL A 117 -3.45 11.48 0.14
C VAL A 117 -4.95 11.70 0.36
N LYS A 118 -5.44 12.95 0.37
CA LYS A 118 -6.89 13.23 0.40
C LYS A 118 -7.63 12.68 -0.82
N ILE A 119 -7.01 12.72 -2.01
CA ILE A 119 -7.60 12.09 -3.20
C ILE A 119 -7.71 10.58 -2.98
N VAL A 120 -6.64 9.94 -2.51
CA VAL A 120 -6.64 8.51 -2.19
C VAL A 120 -7.74 8.18 -1.17
N GLU A 121 -7.82 8.92 -0.07
CA GLU A 121 -8.82 8.74 0.99
C GLU A 121 -10.27 8.90 0.47
N SER A 122 -10.49 9.78 -0.51
CA SER A 122 -11.81 10.04 -1.07
C SER A 122 -12.31 8.96 -2.04
N SER A 123 -11.43 8.04 -2.47
CA SER A 123 -11.81 6.98 -3.41
C SER A 123 -12.66 5.90 -2.74
N THR A 124 -13.65 5.41 -3.45
CA THR A 124 -14.48 4.28 -3.02
C THR A 124 -13.71 2.96 -2.97
N THR A 125 -12.63 2.83 -3.76
CA THR A 125 -11.81 1.62 -3.84
C THR A 125 -10.69 1.57 -2.82
N VAL A 126 -10.51 2.61 -1.99
CA VAL A 126 -9.32 2.77 -1.13
C VAL A 126 -9.11 1.61 -0.17
N HIS A 127 -10.18 1.10 0.46
CA HIS A 127 -10.07 0.01 1.43
C HIS A 127 -9.65 -1.31 0.75
N ARG A 128 -10.21 -1.61 -0.42
CA ARG A 128 -9.83 -2.79 -1.22
C ARG A 128 -8.39 -2.69 -1.70
N TYR A 129 -7.97 -1.50 -2.15
CA TYR A 129 -6.58 -1.24 -2.50
C TYR A 129 -5.66 -1.44 -1.29
N LEU A 130 -6.01 -0.91 -0.11
CA LEU A 130 -5.23 -1.09 1.12
C LEU A 130 -5.13 -2.56 1.54
N GLN A 131 -6.19 -3.34 1.36
CA GLN A 131 -6.13 -4.78 1.59
C GLN A 131 -5.10 -5.46 0.69
N ALA A 132 -5.20 -5.29 -0.63
CA ALA A 132 -4.26 -5.87 -1.58
C ALA A 132 -2.81 -5.36 -1.36
N PHE A 133 -2.68 -4.11 -0.92
CA PHE A 133 -1.41 -3.51 -0.54
C PHE A 133 -0.80 -4.20 0.69
N VAL A 134 -1.58 -4.42 1.75
CA VAL A 134 -1.10 -5.08 2.97
C VAL A 134 -0.77 -6.54 2.69
N GLU A 135 -1.57 -7.23 1.88
CA GLU A 135 -1.27 -8.59 1.42
C GLU A 135 0.11 -8.66 0.74
N GLN A 136 0.45 -7.68 -0.10
CA GLN A 136 1.79 -7.60 -0.73
C GLN A 136 2.92 -7.37 0.27
N VAL A 137 2.69 -6.53 1.29
CA VAL A 137 3.66 -6.31 2.37
C VAL A 137 3.90 -7.63 3.12
N MET A 138 2.82 -8.33 3.48
CA MET A 138 2.89 -9.61 4.20
C MET A 138 3.55 -10.70 3.36
N GLU A 139 3.32 -10.73 2.05
CA GLU A 139 3.98 -11.67 1.14
C GLU A 139 5.51 -11.51 1.18
N ILE A 140 6.01 -10.27 1.09
CA ILE A 140 7.45 -9.99 1.14
C ILE A 140 8.03 -10.33 2.51
N ILE A 141 7.33 -9.99 3.60
CA ILE A 141 7.78 -10.31 4.96
C ILE A 141 7.85 -11.82 5.18
N THR A 142 6.83 -12.56 4.73
CA THR A 142 6.83 -14.02 4.82
C THR A 142 7.98 -14.63 4.02
N ARG A 143 8.32 -14.05 2.86
CA ARG A 143 9.50 -14.45 2.09
C ARG A 143 10.79 -14.13 2.84
N ALA A 144 10.87 -12.97 3.50
CA ALA A 144 12.01 -12.57 4.33
C ALA A 144 12.23 -13.53 5.51
N GLU A 145 11.16 -14.04 6.14
CA GLU A 145 11.30 -15.02 7.23
C GLU A 145 11.93 -16.34 6.77
N ASN A 146 11.70 -16.74 5.52
CA ASN A 146 12.15 -18.03 4.99
C ASN A 146 13.47 -17.97 4.23
N ASN A 147 13.81 -16.82 3.63
CA ASN A 147 14.96 -16.67 2.73
C ASN A 147 15.55 -15.25 2.78
N PHE A 148 16.75 -15.09 2.22
CA PHE A 148 17.31 -13.76 1.94
C PHE A 148 16.51 -13.04 0.87
N LEU A 149 16.25 -11.75 1.09
CA LEU A 149 15.57 -10.89 0.13
C LEU A 149 16.53 -10.46 -0.98
N THR A 150 16.03 -10.49 -2.21
CA THR A 150 16.76 -9.94 -3.36
C THR A 150 16.83 -8.41 -3.29
N SER A 151 17.68 -7.79 -4.14
CA SER A 151 17.71 -6.33 -4.27
C SER A 151 16.38 -5.76 -4.75
N ASP A 152 15.67 -6.50 -5.62
CA ASP A 152 14.35 -6.11 -6.11
C ASP A 152 13.29 -6.18 -5.01
N ASP A 153 13.32 -7.22 -4.18
CA ASP A 153 12.43 -7.34 -3.01
C ASP A 153 12.69 -6.23 -1.99
N THR A 154 13.97 -5.90 -1.75
CA THR A 154 14.35 -4.80 -0.86
C THR A 154 13.83 -3.46 -1.38
N THR A 155 13.92 -3.23 -2.69
CA THR A 155 13.41 -2.02 -3.35
C THR A 155 11.89 -1.96 -3.28
N LEU A 156 11.21 -3.09 -3.50
CA LEU A 156 9.76 -3.18 -3.42
C LEU A 156 9.27 -2.92 -1.98
N LEU A 157 9.91 -3.54 -0.98
CA LEU A 157 9.59 -3.33 0.43
C LEU A 157 9.78 -1.87 0.83
N TYR A 158 10.89 -1.26 0.40
CA TYR A 158 11.14 0.17 0.60
C TYR A 158 10.00 1.03 0.04
N ARG A 159 9.58 0.81 -1.21
CA ARG A 159 8.50 1.57 -1.86
C ARG A 159 7.17 1.38 -1.15
N LEU A 160 6.81 0.15 -0.80
CA LEU A 160 5.60 -0.16 -0.05
C LEU A 160 5.61 0.58 1.30
N LEU A 161 6.63 0.40 2.13
CA LEU A 161 6.66 1.02 3.45
C LEU A 161 6.73 2.55 3.38
N SER A 162 7.39 3.11 2.36
CA SER A 162 7.44 4.56 2.11
C SER A 162 6.07 5.15 1.76
N VAL A 163 5.32 4.50 0.86
CA VAL A 163 3.93 4.88 0.52
C VAL A 163 3.03 4.75 1.74
N LEU A 164 3.11 3.62 2.45
CA LEU A 164 2.31 3.35 3.63
C LEU A 164 2.54 4.39 4.72
N LYS A 165 3.81 4.65 5.07
CA LYS A 165 4.19 5.69 6.02
C LYS A 165 3.60 7.04 5.64
N THR A 166 3.71 7.42 4.37
CA THR A 166 3.17 8.69 3.87
C THR A 166 1.66 8.78 4.05
N ILE A 167 0.92 7.71 3.71
CA ILE A 167 -0.53 7.64 3.92
C ILE A 167 -0.89 7.75 5.41
N LEU A 168 -0.21 6.99 6.26
CA LEU A 168 -0.44 6.96 7.71
C LEU A 168 -0.17 8.32 8.38
N GLN A 169 0.83 9.06 7.91
CA GLN A 169 1.19 10.38 8.43
C GLN A 169 0.20 11.47 8.00
N GLN A 170 -0.36 11.37 6.79
CA GLN A 170 -1.17 12.42 6.18
C GLN A 170 -2.68 12.24 6.40
N SER A 171 -3.15 11.00 6.63
CA SER A 171 -4.56 10.70 6.87
C SER A 171 -4.76 9.93 8.17
N SER A 172 -5.36 10.61 9.15
CA SER A 172 -5.80 9.99 10.40
C SER A 172 -6.90 8.95 10.19
N LYS A 173 -7.74 9.13 9.16
CA LYS A 173 -8.81 8.18 8.79
C LYS A 173 -8.25 6.87 8.27
N LEU A 174 -7.34 6.93 7.29
CA LEU A 174 -6.69 5.74 6.73
C LEU A 174 -5.76 5.08 7.76
N ARG A 175 -5.06 5.88 8.59
CA ARG A 175 -4.30 5.34 9.73
C ARG A 175 -5.18 4.58 10.69
N ARG A 176 -6.35 5.11 11.04
CA ARG A 176 -7.30 4.42 11.92
C ARG A 176 -7.81 3.13 11.29
N HIS A 177 -8.16 3.15 10.01
CA HIS A 177 -8.56 1.94 9.32
C HIS A 177 -7.45 0.87 9.36
N ILE A 178 -6.21 1.24 9.08
CA ILE A 178 -5.09 0.28 9.14
C ILE A 178 -4.88 -0.24 10.56
N HIS A 179 -4.96 0.64 11.57
CA HIS A 179 -4.89 0.24 12.97
C HIS A 179 -6.01 -0.75 13.34
N ASP A 180 -7.25 -0.48 12.94
CA ASP A 180 -8.40 -1.28 13.38
C ASP A 180 -8.43 -2.67 12.72
N PHE A 181 -7.88 -2.82 11.51
CA PHE A 181 -7.97 -4.06 10.73
C PHE A 181 -6.65 -4.83 10.59
N TYR A 182 -5.49 -4.19 10.73
CA TYR A 182 -4.19 -4.81 10.43
C TYR A 182 -3.15 -4.73 11.57
N THR A 183 -3.50 -4.18 12.73
CA THR A 183 -2.52 -4.02 13.83
C THR A 183 -1.91 -5.35 14.27
N GLU A 184 -2.73 -6.41 14.35
CA GLU A 184 -2.24 -7.71 14.81
C GLU A 184 -1.29 -8.34 13.79
N GLU A 185 -1.58 -8.22 12.49
CA GLU A 185 -0.71 -8.70 11.43
C GLU A 185 0.64 -7.97 11.46
N PHE A 186 0.62 -6.65 11.62
CA PHE A 186 1.86 -5.88 11.76
C PHE A 186 2.63 -6.27 13.02
N ARG A 187 1.94 -6.49 14.15
CA ARG A 187 2.56 -6.86 15.42
C ARG A 187 3.17 -8.26 15.41
N TYR A 188 2.54 -9.23 14.76
CA TYR A 188 2.98 -10.63 14.78
C TYR A 188 3.96 -10.96 13.65
N TYR A 189 3.78 -10.39 12.45
CA TYR A 189 4.57 -10.76 11.28
C TYR A 189 5.72 -9.77 10.99
N VAL A 190 5.54 -8.47 11.23
CA VAL A 190 6.55 -7.47 10.89
C VAL A 190 7.57 -7.38 12.04
N LYS A 191 8.57 -8.27 12.03
CA LYS A 191 9.66 -8.28 13.02
C LYS A 191 10.91 -7.59 12.46
N PRO A 192 11.32 -6.42 13.01
CA PRO A 192 12.50 -5.70 12.51
C PRO A 192 13.77 -6.56 12.48
N GLN A 193 13.95 -7.41 13.50
CA GLN A 193 15.12 -8.29 13.60
C GLN A 193 15.15 -9.33 12.48
N THR A 194 14.01 -9.97 12.19
CA THR A 194 13.91 -10.95 11.10
C THR A 194 14.12 -10.29 9.74
N ILE A 195 13.54 -9.11 9.54
CA ILE A 195 13.72 -8.36 8.28
C ILE A 195 15.19 -7.93 8.13
N SER A 196 15.84 -7.49 9.20
CA SER A 196 17.25 -7.10 9.20
C SER A 196 18.19 -8.25 8.90
N SER A 197 17.92 -9.47 9.35
CA SER A 197 18.74 -10.62 9.02
C SER A 197 18.59 -11.06 7.55
N SER A 198 17.46 -10.74 6.94
CA SER A 198 17.11 -11.20 5.59
C SER A 198 17.41 -10.19 4.49
N LEU A 199 17.55 -8.91 4.84
CA LEU A 199 17.96 -7.87 3.90
C LEU A 199 19.43 -8.04 3.51
N SER A 200 19.73 -7.92 2.23
CA SER A 200 21.11 -7.95 1.75
C SER A 200 21.89 -6.72 2.25
N PRO A 201 23.06 -6.90 2.89
CA PRO A 201 23.88 -5.78 3.34
C PRO A 201 24.46 -4.96 2.18
N ASP A 202 24.54 -5.54 0.98
CA ASP A 202 25.09 -4.90 -0.22
C ASP A 202 24.10 -3.94 -0.90
N CYS A 203 22.82 -3.97 -0.51
CA CYS A 203 21.80 -3.09 -1.07
C CYS A 203 21.84 -1.69 -0.40
N PRO A 204 22.01 -0.60 -1.16
CA PRO A 204 22.08 0.76 -0.60
C PRO A 204 20.81 1.20 0.14
N LEU A 205 19.67 0.56 -0.15
CA LEU A 205 18.39 0.89 0.47
C LEU A 205 18.21 0.25 1.84
N THR A 206 19.00 -0.78 2.20
CA THR A 206 18.83 -1.58 3.43
C THR A 206 18.69 -0.73 4.70
N PRO A 207 19.56 0.26 4.99
CA PRO A 207 19.42 1.09 6.19
C PRO A 207 18.11 1.90 6.21
N SER A 208 17.73 2.44 5.05
CA SER A 208 16.50 3.23 4.90
C SER A 208 15.26 2.36 5.01
N THR A 209 15.29 1.14 4.48
CA THR A 209 14.20 0.16 4.59
C THR A 209 13.99 -0.26 6.04
N LEU A 210 15.06 -0.53 6.80
CA LEU A 210 14.96 -0.85 8.22
C LEU A 210 14.32 0.27 9.03
N LYS A 211 14.76 1.51 8.80
CA LYS A 211 14.13 2.67 9.45
C LYS A 211 12.65 2.79 9.09
N LEU A 212 12.28 2.53 7.84
CA LEU A 212 10.88 2.55 7.42
C LEU A 212 10.05 1.45 8.11
N VAL A 213 10.62 0.26 8.33
CA VAL A 213 9.95 -0.81 9.08
C VAL A 213 9.61 -0.31 10.49
N ASP A 214 10.59 0.24 11.21
CA ASP A 214 10.38 0.74 12.57
C ASP A 214 9.36 1.88 12.61
N ASP A 215 9.48 2.85 11.69
CA ASP A 215 8.57 4.00 11.59
C ASP A 215 7.12 3.54 11.31
N VAL A 216 6.93 2.57 10.41
CA VAL A 216 5.60 2.06 10.05
C VAL A 216 5.01 1.26 11.21
N ILE A 217 5.77 0.38 11.86
CA ILE A 217 5.30 -0.35 13.04
C ILE A 217 4.83 0.64 14.10
N GLY A 218 5.62 1.68 14.38
CA GLY A 218 5.23 2.73 15.32
C GLY A 218 3.92 3.41 14.91
N LEU A 219 3.77 3.80 13.65
CA LEU A 219 2.55 4.47 13.16
C LEU A 219 1.30 3.58 13.18
N VAL A 220 1.45 2.28 12.91
CA VAL A 220 0.33 1.31 12.91
C VAL A 220 -0.05 0.93 14.33
N THR A 221 0.92 0.70 15.21
CA THR A 221 0.67 0.21 16.59
C THR A 221 0.37 1.33 17.59
N ASP A 222 0.89 2.54 17.39
CA ASP A 222 0.52 3.69 18.20
C ASP A 222 -0.94 4.05 17.91
N THR A 223 -1.79 3.94 18.94
CA THR A 223 -3.19 4.35 18.86
C THR A 223 -3.29 5.77 18.28
N PRO A 224 -4.09 5.99 17.22
CA PRO A 224 -4.21 7.31 16.61
C PRO A 224 -4.71 8.30 17.65
N LEU A 225 -3.90 9.34 17.93
CA LEU A 225 -4.16 10.35 18.96
C LEU A 225 -5.60 10.89 18.83
N LYS A 226 -6.50 10.43 19.71
CA LYS A 226 -7.76 11.12 19.99
C LYS A 226 -7.42 12.52 20.50
N ASN A 227 -7.80 13.56 19.75
CA ASN A 227 -8.00 14.94 20.16
C ASN A 227 -7.49 15.26 21.59
N ARG A 228 -6.20 15.59 21.73
CA ARG A 228 -5.75 16.30 22.92
C ARG A 228 -6.41 17.68 22.85
N ARG A 229 -7.48 17.88 23.64
CA ARG A 229 -8.00 19.22 23.92
C ARG A 229 -6.82 20.07 24.42
N PRO A 230 -6.67 21.33 23.97
CA PRO A 230 -5.63 22.19 24.51
C PRO A 230 -5.87 22.37 26.02
N PRO A 231 -4.80 22.43 26.83
CA PRO A 231 -4.93 22.78 28.23
C PRO A 231 -5.58 24.16 28.33
N ARG A 232 -6.58 24.26 29.21
CA ARG A 232 -7.21 25.53 29.59
C ARG A 232 -6.23 26.39 30.37
#